data_AF-A0A944GXV8-F1
#
_entry.id   AF-A0A944GXV8-F1
#
_cell.length_a   1.000
_cell.length_b   1.000
_cell.length_c   1.000
_cell.angle_alpha   90.00
_cell.angle_beta   90.00
_cell.angle_gamma   90.00
#
_symmetry.space_group_name_H-M   'P 1'
#
loop_
_entity.id
_entity.type
_entity.pdbx_description
1 polymer ?
#
loop_
_entity_poly.entity_id
_entity_poly.type
_entity_poly.pdbx_seq_one_letter_code
_entity_poly.pdbx_strand_id
1 'polypeptide(L)'
;MNKEKIRFVILRETENGTLFKNVSGNNFNELELGFSWEEFVNQVGFLVREGYLTRPLYADNTIYYYHSTLTEKGENYLQENQWYSKAYRTAKEIKGWLSL
;
A
#
# COMPACT_ATOMS: atom_id res chain seq x y z
N MET A 1 -1.95 -12.63 -4.17
CA MET A 1 -1.43 -11.59 -5.11
C MET A 1 0.10 -11.59 -5.12
N ASN A 2 0.79 -11.08 -6.17
CA ASN A 2 2.25 -10.85 -6.09
C ASN A 2 2.56 -9.80 -5.01
N LYS A 3 3.42 -10.16 -4.04
CA LYS A 3 3.87 -9.30 -2.92
C LYS A 3 4.45 -7.97 -3.41
N GLU A 4 5.11 -7.94 -4.56
CA GLU A 4 5.68 -6.72 -5.16
C GLU A 4 4.58 -5.71 -5.54
N LYS A 5 3.49 -6.18 -6.16
CA LYS A 5 2.33 -5.33 -6.49
C LYS A 5 1.71 -4.75 -5.22
N ILE A 6 1.55 -5.56 -4.17
CA ILE A 6 1.00 -5.10 -2.87
C ILE A 6 1.90 -4.00 -2.29
N ARG A 7 3.21 -4.25 -2.21
CA ARG A 7 4.19 -3.30 -1.66
C ARG A 7 4.20 -2.00 -2.43
N PHE A 8 4.19 -2.08 -3.77
CA PHE A 8 4.11 -0.92 -4.63
C PHE A 8 2.88 -0.07 -4.33
N VAL A 9 1.69 -0.69 -4.21
CA VAL A 9 0.44 0.02 -3.92
C VAL A 9 0.48 0.66 -2.53
N ILE A 10 0.98 -0.04 -1.50
CA ILE A 10 1.16 0.52 -0.15
C ILE A 10 2.05 1.76 -0.18
N LEU A 11 3.23 1.66 -0.80
CA LEU A 11 4.18 2.77 -0.88
C LEU A 11 3.59 3.94 -1.67
N ARG A 12 2.98 3.67 -2.83
CA ARG A 12 2.39 4.72 -3.66
C ARG A 12 1.25 5.47 -2.97
N GLU A 13 0.41 4.74 -2.24
CA GLU A 13 -0.68 5.35 -1.50
C GLU A 13 -0.23 6.01 -0.19
N THR A 14 0.91 5.61 0.37
CA THR A 14 1.56 6.33 1.48
C THR A 14 2.15 7.66 0.99
N GLU A 15 2.80 7.66 -0.17
CA GLU A 15 3.45 8.85 -0.75
C GLU A 15 2.44 9.94 -1.07
N ASN A 16 1.37 9.60 -1.80
CA ASN A 16 0.44 10.60 -2.37
C ASN A 16 -1.02 10.11 -2.43
N GLY A 17 -1.36 9.05 -1.70
CA GLY A 17 -2.65 8.38 -1.82
C GLY A 17 -3.72 8.86 -0.85
N THR A 18 -4.91 8.32 -1.07
CA THR A 18 -6.07 8.50 -0.18
C THR A 18 -6.67 7.19 0.29
N LEU A 19 -6.33 6.05 -0.35
CA LEU A 19 -6.94 4.75 -0.07
C LEU A 19 -6.59 4.23 1.32
N PHE A 20 -5.37 4.46 1.80
CA PHE A 20 -4.89 3.92 3.08
C PHE A 20 -4.80 4.96 4.18
N LYS A 21 -5.40 6.15 4.04
CA LYS A 21 -5.33 7.19 5.08
C LYS A 21 -5.74 6.64 6.44
N ASN A 22 -6.86 5.92 6.49
CA ASN A 22 -7.35 5.18 7.66
C ASN A 22 -7.98 3.87 7.17
N VAL A 23 -7.27 2.76 7.35
CA VAL A 23 -7.76 1.46 6.87
C VAL A 23 -7.83 0.48 8.04
N SER A 24 -8.96 -0.19 8.17
CA SER A 24 -9.20 -1.22 9.16
C SER A 24 -9.57 -2.53 8.48
N GLY A 25 -9.42 -3.66 9.17
CA GLY A 25 -9.82 -4.95 8.58
C GLY A 25 -11.28 -4.98 8.11
N ASN A 26 -12.16 -4.16 8.69
CA ASN A 26 -13.57 -4.07 8.29
C ASN A 26 -13.76 -3.34 6.97
N ASN A 27 -13.14 -2.17 6.78
CA ASN A 27 -13.29 -1.39 5.55
C ASN A 27 -12.35 -1.87 4.43
N PHE A 28 -11.32 -2.64 4.77
CA PHE A 28 -10.32 -3.08 3.81
C PHE A 28 -10.92 -4.02 2.74
N ASN A 29 -11.82 -4.91 3.16
CA ASN A 29 -12.45 -5.87 2.24
C ASN A 29 -13.37 -5.19 1.22
N GLU A 30 -13.91 -4.00 1.54
CA GLU A 30 -14.75 -3.21 0.63
C GLU A 30 -13.96 -2.54 -0.50
N LEU A 31 -12.63 -2.47 -0.36
CA LEU A 31 -11.77 -1.86 -1.37
C LEU A 31 -11.53 -2.79 -2.58
N GLU A 32 -11.98 -4.05 -2.52
CA GLU A 32 -11.88 -5.05 -3.59
C GLU A 32 -10.48 -5.14 -4.21
N LEU A 33 -9.46 -5.03 -3.35
CA LEU A 33 -8.06 -4.94 -3.73
C LEU A 33 -7.43 -6.29 -4.11
N GLY A 34 -8.19 -7.37 -4.25
CA GLY A 34 -7.69 -8.69 -4.67
C GLY A 34 -6.57 -9.30 -3.82
N PHE A 35 -6.36 -8.79 -2.61
CA PHE A 35 -5.53 -9.38 -1.57
C PHE A 35 -6.19 -9.17 -0.20
N SER A 36 -5.87 -10.02 0.76
CA SER A 36 -6.53 -10.01 2.08
C SER A 36 -5.96 -8.92 3.00
N TRP A 37 -6.72 -8.61 4.07
CA TRP A 37 -6.23 -7.78 5.18
C TRP A 37 -4.92 -8.33 5.77
N GLU A 38 -4.80 -9.64 5.89
CA GLU A 38 -3.58 -10.28 6.41
C GLU A 38 -2.39 -10.07 5.46
N GLU A 39 -2.58 -10.25 4.15
CA GLU A 39 -1.55 -9.98 3.14
C GLU A 39 -1.10 -8.51 3.20
N PHE A 40 -2.05 -7.58 3.36
CA PHE A 40 -1.77 -6.15 3.56
C PHE A 40 -0.89 -5.93 4.80
N VAL A 41 -1.38 -6.33 5.98
CA VAL A 41 -0.69 -6.11 7.27
C VAL A 41 0.72 -6.72 7.25
N ASN A 42 0.87 -7.92 6.67
CA ASN A 42 2.16 -8.58 6.51
C ASN A 42 3.12 -7.78 5.64
N GLN A 43 2.65 -7.19 4.54
CA GLN A 43 3.51 -6.34 3.70
C GLN A 43 3.82 -4.99 4.35
N VAL A 44 2.89 -4.39 5.10
CA VAL A 44 3.18 -3.18 5.89
C VAL A 44 4.29 -3.45 6.90
N GLY A 45 4.19 -4.56 7.65
CA GLY A 45 5.21 -4.96 8.62
C GLY A 45 6.57 -5.21 7.97
N PHE A 46 6.60 -5.82 6.78
CA PHE A 46 7.82 -5.95 5.98
C PHE A 46 8.40 -4.58 5.61
N LEU A 47 7.60 -3.68 5.04
CA LEU A 47 8.08 -2.37 4.58
C LEU A 47 8.62 -1.51 5.73
N VAL A 48 8.00 -1.57 6.90
CA VAL A 48 8.50 -0.90 8.12
C VAL A 48 9.82 -1.52 8.57
N ARG A 49 9.88 -2.85 8.72
CA ARG A 49 11.07 -3.54 9.23
C ARG A 49 12.28 -3.36 8.32
N GLU A 50 12.06 -3.40 7.01
CA GLU A 50 13.13 -3.25 6.01
C GLU A 50 13.42 -1.77 5.69
N GLY A 51 12.74 -0.83 6.34
CA GLY A 51 13.02 0.60 6.25
C GLY A 51 12.61 1.26 4.93
N TYR A 52 11.54 0.80 4.28
CA TYR A 52 10.96 1.47 3.10
C TYR A 52 9.98 2.60 3.49
N LEU A 53 9.35 2.50 4.66
CA LEU A 53 8.47 3.54 5.19
C LEU A 53 8.56 3.59 6.72
N THR A 54 8.29 4.76 7.30
CA THR A 54 8.25 4.94 8.75
C THR A 54 7.03 4.24 9.35
N ARG A 55 7.15 3.79 10.61
CA ARG A 55 6.09 3.01 11.26
C ARG A 55 4.77 3.82 11.30
N PRO A 56 3.66 3.30 10.73
CA PRO A 56 2.35 3.93 10.87
C PRO A 56 1.82 3.76 12.30
N LEU A 57 0.81 4.55 12.67
CA LEU A 57 0.13 4.38 13.95
C LEU A 57 -0.86 3.22 13.85
N TYR A 58 -0.88 2.38 14.88
CA TYR A 58 -1.82 1.28 15.03
C TYR A 58 -2.74 1.58 16.21
N ALA A 59 -4.06 1.58 15.98
CA ALA A 59 -5.06 1.66 17.05
C ALA A 59 -6.21 0.69 16.74
N ASP A 60 -6.50 -0.20 17.69
CA ASP A 60 -7.40 -1.35 17.50
C ASP A 60 -7.05 -2.16 16.24
N ASN A 61 -8.03 -2.37 15.36
CA ASN A 61 -7.85 -3.03 14.07
C ASN A 61 -7.63 -2.03 12.91
N THR A 62 -7.14 -0.82 13.20
CA THR A 62 -6.95 0.25 12.22
C THR A 62 -5.49 0.67 12.11
N ILE A 63 -5.03 0.82 10.87
CA ILE A 63 -3.72 1.37 10.51
C ILE A 63 -3.93 2.79 9.99
N TYR A 64 -3.25 3.73 10.64
CA TYR A 64 -3.31 5.15 10.35
C TYR A 64 -2.00 5.61 9.70
N TYR A 65 -2.08 6.06 8.44
CA TYR A 65 -0.91 6.41 7.64
C TYR A 65 -0.50 7.87 7.71
N TYR A 66 -1.23 8.73 8.42
CA TYR A 66 -0.94 10.18 8.47
C TYR A 66 0.40 10.55 9.13
N HIS A 67 1.03 9.62 9.87
CA HIS A 67 2.39 9.74 10.40
C HIS A 67 3.43 8.91 9.64
N SER A 68 2.98 8.14 8.65
CA SER A 68 3.85 7.30 7.83
C SER A 68 4.38 8.11 6.65
N THR A 69 5.68 8.02 6.42
CA THR A 69 6.37 8.68 5.31
C THR A 69 7.31 7.68 4.65
N LEU A 70 7.58 7.87 3.37
CA LEU A 70 8.58 7.07 2.69
C LEU A 70 9.96 7.45 3.20
N THR A 71 10.85 6.46 3.27
CA THR A 71 12.29 6.71 3.34
C THR A 71 12.84 6.86 1.93
N GLU A 72 14.10 7.30 1.79
CA GLU A 72 14.81 7.31 0.50
C GLU A 72 14.75 5.93 -0.19
N LYS A 73 14.84 4.84 0.59
CA LYS A 73 14.70 3.47 0.07
C LYS A 73 13.31 3.19 -0.50
N GLY A 74 12.26 3.71 0.14
CA GLY A 74 10.88 3.66 -0.36
C GLY A 74 10.70 4.43 -1.66
N GLU A 75 11.27 5.63 -1.73
CA GLU A 75 11.22 6.50 -2.91
C GLU A 75 11.95 5.86 -4.10
N ASN A 76 13.16 5.34 -3.87
CA ASN A 76 13.94 4.64 -4.89
C ASN A 76 13.19 3.41 -5.41
N TYR A 77 12.53 2.64 -4.52
CA TYR A 77 11.69 1.51 -4.95
C TYR A 77 10.57 1.95 -5.90
N LEU A 78 9.88 3.06 -5.61
CA LEU A 78 8.84 3.59 -6.51
C LEU A 78 9.42 4.04 -7.85
N GLN A 79 10.61 4.62 -7.88
CA GLN A 79 11.29 5.05 -9.10
C GLN A 79 11.71 3.87 -9.98
N GLU A 80 12.29 2.83 -9.41
CA GLU A 80 12.68 1.61 -10.13
C GLU A 80 11.47 0.86 -10.69
N ASN A 81 10.31 1.01 -10.05
CA ASN A 81 9.07 0.32 -10.38
C ASN A 81 8.01 1.24 -11.02
N GLN A 82 8.43 2.33 -11.69
CA GLN A 82 7.53 3.30 -12.32
C GLN A 82 6.52 2.70 -13.31
N TRP A 83 6.86 1.57 -13.93
CA TRP A 83 5.95 0.86 -14.83
C TRP A 83 4.66 0.40 -14.12
N TYR A 84 4.73 0.02 -12.84
CA TYR A 84 3.56 -0.24 -12.02
C TYR A 84 2.74 1.02 -11.77
N SER A 85 3.35 2.21 -11.72
CA SER A 85 2.61 3.48 -11.51
C SER A 85 1.62 3.74 -12.64
N LYS A 86 2.06 3.55 -13.90
CA LYS A 86 1.20 3.75 -15.07
C LYS A 86 0.05 2.74 -15.06
N ALA A 87 0.39 1.47 -14.84
CA ALA A 87 -0.56 0.38 -14.87
C ALA A 87 -1.58 0.46 -13.71
N TYR A 88 -1.11 0.80 -12.51
CA TYR A 88 -1.93 1.10 -11.34
C TYR A 88 -2.90 2.26 -11.59
N ARG A 89 -2.43 3.40 -12.13
CA ARG A 89 -3.30 4.56 -12.42
C ARG A 89 -4.42 4.20 -13.38
N THR A 90 -4.07 3.60 -14.52
CA THR A 90 -5.06 3.19 -15.54
C THR A 90 -6.08 2.21 -14.97
N ALA A 91 -5.64 1.24 -14.16
CA ALA A 91 -6.54 0.22 -13.66
C ALA A 91 -7.30 0.61 -12.37
N LYS A 92 -6.86 1.66 -11.66
CA LYS A 92 -7.64 2.33 -10.60
C LYS A 92 -8.86 3.06 -11.19
N GLU A 93 -8.69 3.68 -12.37
CA GLU A 93 -9.80 4.33 -13.09
C GLU A 93 -10.88 3.34 -13.55
N ILE A 94 -10.47 2.12 -13.90
CA ILE A 94 -11.36 1.07 -14.45
C ILE A 94 -11.77 0.05 -13.37
N LYS A 95 -11.37 0.23 -12.10
CA LYS A 95 -11.60 -0.71 -10.98
C LYS A 95 -11.23 -2.17 -11.31
N GLY A 96 -9.98 -2.42 -11.69
CA GLY A 96 -9.54 -3.77 -12.07
C GLY A 96 -8.07 -4.11 -11.89
N TRP A 97 -7.27 -3.22 -11.29
CA TRP A 97 -5.81 -3.43 -11.20
C TRP A 97 -5.42 -4.67 -10.42
N LEU A 98 -6.20 -4.94 -9.38
CA LEU A 98 -5.86 -5.92 -8.38
C LEU A 98 -6.68 -7.20 -8.50
N SER A 99 -7.60 -7.29 -9.46
CA SER A 99 -8.23 -8.55 -9.83
C SER A 99 -7.45 -9.32 -10.92
N LEU A 100 -6.36 -8.74 -11.45
CA LEU A 100 -5.47 -9.27 -12.51
C LEU A 100 -4.12 -9.77 -11.98
#